data_AF-A0A9K3JA81-F1
#
_entry.id   AF-A0A9K3JA81-F1
#
_cell.length_a   1.000
_cell.length_b   1.000
_cell.length_c   1.000
_cell.angle_alpha   90.00
_cell.angle_beta   90.00
_cell.angle_gamma   90.00
#
_symmetry.space_group_name_H-M   'P 1'
#
loop_
_entity.id
_entity.type
_entity.pdbx_description
1 polymer ?
#
loop_
_entity_poly.entity_id
_entity_poly.type
_entity_poly.pdbx_seq_one_letter_code
_entity_poly.pdbx_strand_id
1 'polypeptide(L)'
;MAATYFRLPNTVSRMAKLDFGLKPITIRLLHRSSQKEFINGTRREKKDNGFRYALTSWSRFMKSAGIQVGDTVYYSFDEIDQLLSVETIVPHMGRTD
;
A
#
# COMPACT_ATOMS: atom_id res chain seq x y z
N MET A 1 -0.91 6.23 -9.40
CA MET A 1 -1.67 5.03 -9.86
C MET A 1 -2.92 4.86 -8.98
N ALA A 2 -3.98 4.18 -9.43
CA ALA A 2 -5.23 3.99 -8.66
C ALA A 2 -5.60 2.50 -8.51
N ALA A 3 -6.15 2.08 -7.35
CA ALA A 3 -6.63 0.70 -7.12
C ALA A 3 -7.90 0.65 -6.25
N THR A 4 -8.90 -0.14 -6.66
CA THR A 4 -10.25 -0.29 -6.04
C THR A 4 -10.32 -1.38 -4.96
N TYR A 5 -9.36 -2.31 -4.96
CA TYR A 5 -9.12 -3.26 -3.87
C TYR A 5 -7.68 -3.08 -3.43
N PHE A 6 -7.42 -2.05 -2.64
CA PHE A 6 -6.06 -1.70 -2.28
C PHE A 6 -5.41 -2.91 -1.58
N ARG A 7 -4.37 -3.42 -2.23
CA ARG A 7 -3.40 -4.45 -1.83
C ARG A 7 -2.07 -3.95 -2.38
N LEU A 8 -0.93 -4.41 -1.86
CA LEU A 8 0.37 -3.98 -2.38
C LEU A 8 0.40 -4.22 -3.90
N PRO A 9 0.47 -3.16 -4.73
CA PRO A 9 0.33 -3.30 -6.16
C PRO A 9 1.51 -4.08 -6.74
N ASN A 10 1.27 -4.87 -7.80
CA ASN A 10 2.35 -5.62 -8.46
C ASN A 10 3.45 -4.68 -8.97
N THR A 11 3.09 -3.49 -9.43
CA THR A 11 4.04 -2.47 -9.88
C THR A 11 4.95 -2.02 -8.74
N VAL A 12 4.39 -1.74 -7.56
CA VAL A 12 5.18 -1.41 -6.36
C VAL A 12 6.05 -2.58 -5.95
N SER A 13 5.53 -3.81 -6.00
CA SER A 13 6.31 -5.01 -5.67
C SER A 13 7.53 -5.21 -6.58
N ARG A 14 7.37 -4.91 -7.88
CA ARG A 14 8.45 -4.96 -8.88
C ARG A 14 9.47 -3.84 -8.66
N MET A 15 9.02 -2.60 -8.49
CA MET A 15 9.89 -1.45 -8.21
C MET A 15 10.67 -1.64 -6.90
N ALA A 16 10.01 -2.16 -5.86
CA ALA A 16 10.65 -2.51 -4.60
C ALA A 16 11.58 -3.73 -4.70
N LYS A 17 11.64 -4.41 -5.85
CA LYS A 17 12.46 -5.61 -6.09
C LYS A 17 12.23 -6.70 -5.03
N LEU A 18 10.97 -6.92 -4.63
CA LEU A 18 10.60 -7.87 -3.58
C LEU A 18 10.83 -9.33 -3.99
N ASP A 19 10.95 -9.59 -5.29
CA ASP A 19 11.33 -10.89 -5.84
C ASP A 19 12.77 -11.29 -5.51
N PHE A 20 13.68 -10.31 -5.47
CA PHE A 20 15.07 -10.52 -5.08
C PHE A 20 15.25 -10.62 -3.55
N GLY A 21 14.28 -10.14 -2.78
CA GLY A 21 14.34 -10.18 -1.32
C GLY A 21 13.24 -9.35 -0.67
N LEU A 22 12.61 -9.93 0.35
CA LEU A 22 11.65 -9.20 1.18
C LEU A 22 12.39 -8.09 1.93
N LYS A 23 11.86 -6.88 1.86
CA LYS A 23 12.41 -5.70 2.55
C LYS A 23 11.28 -4.84 3.09
N PRO A 24 11.52 -4.06 4.16
CA PRO A 24 10.54 -3.09 4.62
C PRO A 24 10.29 -2.01 3.57
N ILE A 25 9.06 -1.50 3.55
CA ILE A 25 8.63 -0.35 2.76
C ILE A 25 8.22 0.74 3.74
N THR A 26 8.75 1.95 3.54
CA THR A 26 8.32 3.14 4.26
C THR A 26 7.01 3.62 3.66
N ILE A 27 6.04 3.99 4.49
CA ILE A 27 4.72 4.42 4.07
C ILE A 27 4.49 5.82 4.58
N ARG A 28 4.20 6.75 3.68
CA ARG A 28 3.88 8.14 4.01
C ARG A 28 2.46 8.48 3.60
N LEU A 29 1.66 8.98 4.55
CA LEU A 29 0.27 9.35 4.35
C LEU A 29 0.18 10.85 4.09
N LEU A 30 0.21 11.27 2.83
CA LEU A 30 0.20 12.68 2.43
C LEU A 30 -1.20 13.32 2.50
N HIS A 31 -2.24 12.51 2.36
CA HIS A 31 -3.64 12.97 2.47
C HIS A 31 -4.08 13.29 3.91
N ARG A 32 -3.27 12.97 4.93
CA ARG A 32 -3.55 13.28 6.33
C ARG A 32 -2.87 14.61 6.70
N SER A 33 -3.58 15.47 7.42
CA SER A 33 -3.09 16.78 7.87
C SER A 33 -1.83 16.66 8.76
N SER A 34 -1.74 15.57 9.54
CA SER A 34 -0.49 15.15 10.16
C SER A 34 0.15 14.14 9.22
N GLN A 35 1.17 14.57 8.46
CA GLN A 35 1.93 13.72 7.55
C GLN A 35 2.53 12.56 8.34
N LYS A 36 1.82 11.43 8.32
CA LYS A 36 2.17 10.28 9.13
C LYS A 36 3.03 9.34 8.31
N GLU A 37 4.19 9.01 8.84
CA GLU A 37 5.12 8.06 8.24
C GLU A 37 5.33 6.86 9.15
N PHE A 38 5.39 5.66 8.58
CA PHE A 38 5.70 4.44 9.30
C PHE A 38 6.25 3.37 8.38
N ILE A 39 7.05 2.47 8.95
CA ILE A 39 7.67 1.37 8.22
C ILE A 39 6.82 0.11 8.35
N ASN A 40 6.59 -0.59 7.25
CA ASN A 40 5.94 -1.90 7.24
C ASN A 40 6.85 -2.94 6.56
N GLY A 41 7.00 -4.10 7.19
CA GLY A 41 7.63 -5.25 6.56
C GLY A 41 6.82 -5.77 5.36
N THR A 42 7.47 -6.53 4.49
CA THR A 42 6.82 -7.24 3.38
C THR A 42 6.83 -8.74 3.60
N ARG A 43 5.87 -9.43 3.00
CA ARG A 43 5.77 -10.89 2.99
C ARG A 43 5.42 -11.39 1.60
N ARG A 44 5.82 -12.63 1.31
CA ARG A 44 5.42 -13.36 0.10
C ARG A 44 4.16 -14.17 0.40
N GLU A 45 3.15 -14.05 -0.45
CA GLU A 45 1.92 -14.84 -0.40
C GLU A 45 1.84 -15.75 -1.62
N LYS A 46 1.49 -17.02 -1.41
CA LYS A 46 1.27 -17.97 -2.51
C LYS A 46 -0.07 -17.67 -3.20
N LYS A 47 -0.08 -17.76 -4.53
CA LYS A 47 -1.27 -17.66 -5.39
C LYS A 47 -1.31 -18.91 -6.27
N ASP A 48 -2.47 -19.25 -6.82
CA ASP A 48 -2.63 -20.39 -7.74
C ASP A 48 -1.57 -20.41 -8.85
N ASN A 49 -1.26 -19.24 -9.44
CA ASN A 49 -0.24 -19.09 -10.47
C ASN A 49 0.96 -18.25 -9.98
N GLY A 50 1.62 -18.70 -8.92
CA GLY A 50 2.92 -18.16 -8.47
C GLY A 50 2.86 -17.46 -7.11
N PHE A 51 3.50 -16.29 -7.03
CA PHE A 51 3.58 -15.52 -5.79
C PHE A 51 3.13 -14.07 -6.00
N ARG A 52 2.67 -13.47 -4.91
CA ARG A 52 2.49 -12.03 -4.80
C ARG A 52 3.12 -11.54 -3.51
N TYR A 53 3.26 -10.22 -3.38
CA TYR A 53 3.82 -9.59 -2.19
C TYR A 53 2.77 -8.75 -1.49
N ALA A 54 2.88 -8.68 -0.17
CA ALA A 54 1.98 -7.92 0.69
C ALA A 54 2.74 -7.30 1.85
N LEU A 55 2.15 -6.29 2.50
CA LEU A 55 2.69 -5.78 3.77
C LEU A 55 2.34 -6.76 4.90
N THR A 56 3.23 -6.93 5.87
CA THR A 56 3.02 -7.84 7.02
C THR A 56 1.87 -7.37 7.91
N SER A 57 1.72 -6.05 8.09
CA SER A 57 0.70 -5.42 8.95
C SER A 57 -0.36 -4.68 8.11
N TRP A 58 -0.98 -5.40 7.17
CA TRP A 58 -1.94 -4.82 6.21
C TRP A 58 -3.11 -4.09 6.89
N SER A 59 -3.74 -4.71 7.89
CA SER A 59 -4.87 -4.11 8.62
C SER A 59 -4.49 -2.84 9.38
N ARG A 60 -3.28 -2.80 9.96
CA ARG A 60 -2.76 -1.62 10.66
C ARG A 60 -2.50 -0.48 9.69
N PHE A 61 -1.98 -0.80 8.50
CA PHE A 61 -1.80 0.17 7.42
C PHE A 61 -3.15 0.77 6.99
N MET A 62 -4.14 -0.06 6.65
CA MET A 62 -5.47 0.42 6.24
C MET A 62 -6.12 1.29 7.32
N LYS A 63 -6.08 0.86 8.59
CA LYS A 63 -6.61 1.64 9.72
C LYS A 63 -5.90 2.98 9.89
N SER A 64 -4.58 3.00 9.76
CA SER A 64 -3.78 4.23 9.90
C SER A 64 -4.02 5.20 8.74
N ALA A 65 -4.17 4.67 7.52
CA ALA A 65 -4.51 5.46 6.34
C ALA A 65 -5.99 5.88 6.34
N GLY A 66 -6.89 5.16 7.00
CA GLY A 66 -8.34 5.37 6.89
C GLY A 66 -8.92 4.82 5.59
N ILE A 67 -8.25 3.84 4.98
CA ILE A 67 -8.69 3.16 3.77
C ILE A 67 -9.72 2.10 4.16
N GLN A 68 -10.87 2.10 3.51
CA GLN A 68 -11.87 1.04 3.58
C GLN A 68 -11.82 0.16 2.33
N VAL A 69 -12.40 -1.03 2.42
CA VAL A 69 -12.53 -1.93 1.27
C VAL A 69 -13.43 -1.28 0.23
N GLY A 70 -12.95 -1.20 -1.02
CA GLY A 70 -13.64 -0.52 -2.12
C GLY A 70 -13.11 0.89 -2.40
N ASP A 71 -12.43 1.52 -1.45
CA ASP A 71 -11.87 2.86 -1.65
C ASP A 71 -10.83 2.83 -2.79
N THR A 72 -10.83 3.87 -3.60
CA THR A 72 -9.82 4.09 -4.64
C THR A 72 -8.66 4.88 -4.05
N VAL A 73 -7.48 4.27 -4.00
CA VAL A 73 -6.29 4.90 -3.42
C VAL A 73 -5.32 5.35 -4.51
N TYR A 74 -5.00 6.64 -4.49
CA TYR A 74 -3.95 7.25 -5.32
C TYR A 74 -2.63 7.22 -4.58
N TYR A 75 -1.60 6.70 -5.25
CA TYR A 75 -0.28 6.54 -4.67
C TYR A 75 0.83 6.71 -5.71
N SER A 76 2.01 7.04 -5.18
CA SER A 76 3.31 7.03 -5.84
C SER A 76 4.29 6.19 -5.03
N PHE A 77 5.30 5.63 -5.70
CA PHE A 77 6.34 4.83 -5.06
C PHE A 77 7.72 5.32 -5.50
N ASP A 78 8.56 5.68 -4.54
CA ASP A 78 9.96 5.98 -4.77
C ASP A 78 10.80 4.71 -4.59
N GLU A 79 11.50 4.31 -5.65
CA GLU A 79 12.33 3.10 -5.64
C GLU A 79 13.63 3.28 -4.83
N ILE A 80 14.17 4.50 -4.75
CA ILE A 80 15.43 4.76 -4.07
C ILE A 80 15.22 4.70 -2.56
N ASP A 81 14.22 5.43 -2.07
CA ASP A 81 13.87 5.53 -0.66
C ASP A 81 12.97 4.38 -0.17
N GLN A 82 12.53 3.50 -1.08
CA GLN A 82 11.54 2.45 -0.80
C GLN A 82 10.29 3.02 -0.14
N LEU A 83 9.82 4.17 -0.64
CA LEU A 83 8.79 4.99 -0.03
C LEU A 83 7.49 4.91 -0.82
N LEU A 84 6.45 4.35 -0.20
CA LEU A 84 5.09 4.36 -0.70
C LEU A 84 4.33 5.58 -0.16
N SER A 85 4.08 6.55 -1.02
CA SER A 85 3.32 7.76 -0.69
C SER A 85 1.85 7.57 -1.05
N VAL A 86 0.96 7.69 -0.06
CA VAL A 86 -0.50 7.66 -0.23
C VAL A 86 -1.02 9.08 -0.34
N GLU A 87 -1.28 9.50 -1.57
CA GLU A 87 -1.54 10.89 -1.97
C GLU A 87 -3.00 11.29 -1.75
N THR A 88 -3.94 10.42 -2.11
CA THR A 88 -5.38 10.70 -2.00
C THR A 88 -6.15 9.39 -1.86
N ILE A 89 -7.26 9.42 -1.12
CA ILE A 89 -8.19 8.30 -1.01
C ILE A 89 -9.56 8.82 -1.44
N VAL A 90 -10.14 8.19 -2.45
CA VAL A 90 -11.50 8.46 -2.91
C VAL A 90 -12.41 7.35 -2.38
N PRO A 91 -13.37 7.67 -1.50
CA PRO A 91 -14.25 6.66 -0.93
C PRO A 91 -15.13 6.02 -2.01
N HIS A 92 -15.40 4.72 -1.87
CA HIS A 92 -16.39 4.07 -2.73
C HIS A 92 -17.80 4.62 -2.46
N MET A 93 -18.60 4.84 -3.50
CA MET A 93 -20.00 5.26 -3.34
C MET A 93 -20.76 4.24 -2.49
N GLY A 94 -21.34 4.68 -1.37
CA GLY A 94 -22.00 3.83 -0.37
C GLY A 94 -21.46 3.99 1.06
N ARG A 95 -20.45 4.85 1.26
CA ARG A 95 -20.03 5.28 2.60
C ARG A 95 -21.06 6.28 3.15
N THR A 96 -22.13 5.76 3.73
CA THR A 96 -23.01 6.55 4.60
C THR A 96 -22.22 6.84 5.87
N ASP A 97 -22.03 8.13 6.17
CA ASP A 97 -21.52 8.62 7.46
C ASP A 97 -22.45 8.20 8.61
#